data_AF-A0A661CIA7-F1
#
_entry.id   AF-A0A661CIA7-F1
#
_cell.length_a   1.000
_cell.length_b   1.000
_cell.length_c   1.000
_cell.angle_alpha   90.00
_cell.angle_beta   90.00
_cell.angle_gamma   90.00
#
_symmetry.space_group_name_H-M   'P 1'
#
loop_
_entity.id
_entity.type
_entity.pdbx_description
1 polymer ?
#
loop_
_entity_poly.entity_id
_entity_poly.type
_entity_poly.pdbx_seq_one_letter_code
_entity_poly.pdbx_strand_id
1 'polypeptide(L)'
;MFTDFDSKTTRTEHTVNPPIELIEPQPPLTVIRDSSKTVSREHVNEQEANAFVDTLAKPQDQSITISEHNDQFVRHDSVIALPDLEHRMTSIDELLADPNLTADTPLTLHYTTTVEQLTTLAELSDKYEDQTVVLTIIDQNGQTYSKPLFEFLSQKDVDLTAPITLITQQKHSLQTTLAELVNIKDIDHKDPVVVTINHGIQELSVKEIIQSGDMPDNALFYLHRVTEDDLQGLWGIIQSGLIDKFRQGVHIDGISPNKDTVRAVIPADADEKLTSGLSSFLGKILTQKVNSSYIYNFSTHTMNHDPNLVYPGQQLIMIHFSPEELKQIYQFFSDNRNQGVESFAVGD
;
A
#
# COMPACT_ATOMS: atom_id res chain seq x y z
N MET A 1 40.87 27.94 -36.68
CA MET A 1 41.28 29.33 -36.97
C MET A 1 40.01 30.13 -37.06
N PHE A 2 39.87 31.13 -36.19
CA PHE A 2 38.82 32.14 -36.22
C PHE A 2 38.99 33.00 -37.47
N THR A 3 37.87 33.52 -37.98
CA THR A 3 37.78 34.75 -38.77
C THR A 3 36.76 35.61 -38.04
N ASP A 4 37.20 36.45 -37.10
CA ASP A 4 37.45 37.90 -37.25
C ASP A 4 36.38 38.61 -38.11
N PHE A 5 35.47 39.39 -37.51
CA PHE A 5 35.61 40.72 -36.91
C PHE A 5 35.87 41.86 -37.90
N ASP A 6 35.14 42.95 -37.62
CA ASP A 6 35.42 44.35 -37.94
C ASP A 6 35.17 44.84 -39.38
N SER A 7 34.72 46.07 -39.59
CA SER A 7 34.15 47.09 -38.72
C SER A 7 33.74 48.28 -39.61
N LYS A 8 32.75 49.05 -39.16
CA LYS A 8 32.65 50.52 -39.29
C LYS A 8 32.52 51.10 -40.72
N THR A 9 31.79 52.17 -41.05
CA THR A 9 30.98 53.19 -40.37
C THR A 9 30.56 54.14 -41.49
N THR A 10 29.32 54.61 -41.54
CA THR A 10 29.07 56.06 -41.73
C THR A 10 27.70 56.40 -41.16
N ARG A 11 27.70 57.35 -40.22
CA ARG A 11 26.57 57.87 -39.45
C ARG A 11 26.41 59.34 -39.82
N THR A 12 25.19 59.85 -39.82
CA THR A 12 24.83 61.28 -39.68
C THR A 12 23.38 61.29 -39.18
N GLU A 13 23.16 61.17 -37.87
CA GLU A 13 23.05 62.26 -36.89
C GLU A 13 21.89 63.23 -37.14
N HIS A 14 20.89 63.20 -36.25
CA HIS A 14 20.20 64.40 -35.80
C HIS A 14 20.15 64.44 -34.27
N THR A 15 20.62 65.58 -33.78
CA THR A 15 20.94 66.12 -32.45
C THR A 15 19.78 66.18 -31.45
N VAL A 16 20.05 66.09 -30.12
CA VAL A 16 19.68 67.11 -29.09
C VAL A 16 20.61 67.03 -27.85
N ASN A 17 21.03 68.19 -27.33
CA ASN A 17 21.85 68.54 -26.14
C ASN A 17 20.94 69.07 -24.98
N PRO A 18 21.38 69.31 -23.72
CA PRO A 18 22.21 68.55 -22.76
C PRO A 18 21.40 68.28 -21.43
N PRO A 19 22.02 68.17 -20.24
CA PRO A 19 22.30 66.97 -19.43
C PRO A 19 21.23 66.54 -18.38
N ILE A 20 21.47 65.37 -17.79
CA ILE A 20 20.76 64.69 -16.68
C ILE A 20 20.47 65.61 -15.49
N GLU A 21 19.21 65.65 -15.05
CA GLU A 21 18.76 65.70 -13.64
C GLU A 21 17.25 65.42 -13.57
N LEU A 22 16.85 64.25 -13.03
CA LEU A 22 15.47 63.98 -12.62
C LEU A 22 15.52 63.27 -11.26
N ILE A 23 15.43 64.07 -10.21
CA ILE A 23 14.90 63.67 -8.91
C ILE A 23 13.39 63.79 -9.04
N GLU A 24 12.65 62.67 -9.11
CA GLU A 24 11.25 62.64 -8.70
C GLU A 24 10.90 61.28 -8.05
N PRO A 25 9.98 61.29 -7.08
CA PRO A 25 9.95 60.38 -5.95
C PRO A 25 9.27 59.05 -6.28
N GLN A 26 9.77 57.96 -5.69
CA GLN A 26 9.03 56.70 -5.67
C GLN A 26 7.66 56.96 -5.00
N PRO A 27 6.52 56.61 -5.64
CA PRO A 27 5.27 56.57 -4.92
C PRO A 27 5.43 55.59 -3.75
N PRO A 28 4.86 55.88 -2.57
CA PRO A 28 5.04 54.99 -1.43
C PRO A 28 4.53 53.60 -1.83
N LEU A 29 5.42 52.61 -1.71
CA LEU A 29 5.03 51.20 -1.70
C LEU A 29 3.92 51.08 -0.67
N THR A 30 2.69 51.03 -1.15
CA THR A 30 1.57 50.64 -0.32
C THR A 30 1.83 49.17 -0.07
N VAL A 31 2.40 48.85 1.08
CA VAL A 31 2.35 47.50 1.61
C VAL A 31 0.86 47.21 1.68
N ILE A 32 0.35 46.45 0.72
CA ILE A 32 -0.90 45.73 0.91
C ILE A 32 -0.56 44.78 2.04
N ARG A 33 -0.77 45.25 3.28
CA ARG A 33 -0.92 44.35 4.40
C ARG A 33 -2.19 43.62 4.04
N ASP A 34 -2.04 42.42 3.51
CA ASP A 34 -3.14 41.47 3.44
C ASP A 34 -3.67 41.36 4.87
N SER A 35 -4.73 42.10 5.12
CA SER A 35 -5.53 42.03 6.32
C SER A 35 -6.52 40.86 6.21
N SER A 36 -6.22 39.85 5.38
CA SER A 36 -6.75 38.52 5.61
C SER A 36 -6.09 38.04 6.89
N LYS A 37 -6.85 38.07 7.99
CA LYS A 37 -6.58 37.28 9.19
C LYS A 37 -5.91 35.98 8.74
N THR A 38 -4.63 35.81 9.03
CA THR A 38 -4.01 34.49 9.07
C THR A 38 -4.87 33.69 10.03
N VAL A 39 -5.80 32.89 9.49
CA VAL A 39 -6.30 31.73 10.22
C VAL A 39 -5.04 31.07 10.75
N SER A 40 -4.87 31.00 12.08
CA SER A 40 -3.65 30.46 12.65
C SER A 40 -3.42 29.10 12.01
N ARG A 41 -2.17 28.78 11.62
CA ARG A 41 -1.85 27.50 10.97
C ARG A 41 -2.38 26.30 11.77
N GLU A 42 -2.40 26.45 13.09
CA GLU A 42 -3.01 25.49 14.03
C GLU A 42 -4.50 25.26 13.74
N HIS A 43 -5.26 26.31 13.46
CA HIS A 43 -6.69 26.20 13.14
C HIS A 43 -6.91 25.54 11.78
N VAL A 44 -6.03 25.76 10.80
CA VAL A 44 -6.11 25.06 9.51
C VAL A 44 -5.78 23.57 9.69
N ASN A 45 -4.73 23.23 10.45
CA ASN A 45 -4.37 21.84 10.73
C ASN A 45 -5.47 21.11 11.53
N GLU A 46 -6.10 21.78 12.51
CA GLU A 46 -7.25 21.22 13.23
C GLU A 46 -8.47 20.98 12.32
N GLN A 47 -8.78 21.91 11.41
CA GLN A 47 -9.86 21.74 10.44
C GLN A 47 -9.56 20.59 9.45
N GLU A 48 -8.32 20.50 8.97
CA GLU A 48 -7.86 19.40 8.12
C GLU A 48 -7.95 18.05 8.85
N ALA A 49 -7.54 17.98 10.12
CA ALA A 49 -7.63 16.79 10.95
C ALA A 49 -9.09 16.34 11.19
N ASN A 50 -9.99 17.28 11.47
CA ASN A 50 -11.41 16.99 11.65
C ASN A 50 -12.01 16.40 10.37
N ALA A 51 -11.79 17.08 9.23
CA ALA A 51 -12.33 16.63 7.96
C ALA A 51 -11.71 15.29 7.52
N PHE A 52 -10.42 15.05 7.79
CA PHE A 52 -9.81 13.74 7.55
C PHE A 52 -10.57 12.63 8.28
N VAL A 53 -10.80 12.78 9.59
CA VAL A 53 -11.52 11.77 10.39
C VAL A 53 -12.96 11.58 9.91
N ASP A 54 -13.67 12.65 9.56
CA ASP A 54 -15.06 12.58 9.09
C ASP A 54 -15.21 11.81 7.77
N THR A 55 -14.14 11.74 6.98
CA THR A 55 -14.15 10.98 5.71
C THR A 55 -13.73 9.52 5.85
N LEU A 56 -13.12 9.12 6.98
CA LEU A 56 -12.60 7.76 7.17
C LEU A 56 -13.72 6.71 7.16
N ALA A 57 -14.87 7.02 7.74
CA ALA A 57 -16.05 6.16 7.72
C ALA A 57 -17.32 7.00 7.54
N LYS A 58 -17.79 7.06 6.28
CA LYS A 58 -19.07 7.70 5.98
C LYS A 58 -20.23 6.84 6.52
N PRO A 59 -21.33 7.44 6.98
CA PRO A 59 -22.56 6.68 7.21
C PRO A 59 -22.97 5.99 5.91
N GLN A 60 -23.26 4.70 5.96
CA GLN A 60 -23.71 3.92 4.81
C GLN A 60 -24.96 3.13 5.17
N ASP A 61 -25.92 3.10 4.26
CA ASP A 61 -27.16 2.34 4.41
C ASP A 61 -27.01 0.87 3.93
N GLN A 62 -25.86 0.52 3.35
CA GLN A 62 -25.56 -0.81 2.79
C GLN A 62 -24.39 -1.46 3.54
N SER A 63 -24.30 -2.79 3.46
CA SER A 63 -23.23 -3.55 4.09
C SER A 63 -21.88 -3.25 3.43
N ILE A 64 -20.85 -3.09 4.25
CA ILE A 64 -19.48 -2.79 3.81
C ILE A 64 -18.74 -4.10 3.61
N THR A 65 -18.34 -4.42 2.38
CA THR A 65 -17.58 -5.66 2.12
C THR A 65 -16.13 -5.52 2.61
N ILE A 66 -15.71 -6.41 3.51
CA ILE A 66 -14.35 -6.51 4.03
C ILE A 66 -13.70 -7.78 3.47
N SER A 67 -12.74 -7.61 2.58
CA SER A 67 -11.98 -8.71 1.95
C SER A 67 -10.50 -8.63 2.31
N GLU A 68 -9.76 -9.70 2.01
CA GLU A 68 -8.29 -9.69 2.11
C GLU A 68 -7.73 -8.51 1.30
N HIS A 69 -6.73 -7.82 1.87
CA HIS A 69 -6.08 -6.61 1.32
C HIS A 69 -6.99 -5.39 1.08
N ASN A 70 -8.24 -5.40 1.56
CA ASN A 70 -9.16 -4.27 1.46
C ASN A 70 -9.63 -3.82 2.83
N ASP A 71 -8.67 -3.41 3.65
CA ASP A 71 -8.90 -2.94 5.00
C ASP A 71 -9.60 -1.58 4.99
N GLN A 72 -10.51 -1.33 5.94
CA GLN A 72 -11.30 -0.11 5.96
C GLN A 72 -11.65 0.32 7.37
N PHE A 73 -11.86 1.64 7.54
CA PHE A 73 -12.52 2.16 8.72
C PHE A 73 -14.03 2.04 8.55
N VAL A 74 -14.70 1.53 9.57
CA VAL A 74 -16.16 1.43 9.64
C VAL A 74 -16.65 2.04 10.94
N ARG A 75 -17.94 2.37 11.00
CA ARG A 75 -18.57 2.81 12.23
C ARG A 75 -19.07 1.63 13.04
N HIS A 76 -19.23 1.82 14.33
CA HIS A 76 -19.77 0.81 15.25
C HIS A 76 -21.18 0.34 14.86
N ASP A 77 -22.00 1.24 14.33
CA ASP A 77 -23.36 0.94 13.84
C ASP A 77 -23.41 0.33 12.43
N SER A 78 -22.26 0.08 11.80
CA SER A 78 -22.21 -0.49 10.45
C SER A 78 -22.47 -1.99 10.44
N VAL A 79 -23.07 -2.45 9.34
CA VAL A 79 -23.11 -3.87 8.97
C VAL A 79 -21.97 -4.12 7.98
N ILE A 80 -21.19 -5.17 8.23
CA ILE A 80 -20.10 -5.60 7.36
C ILE A 80 -20.48 -6.89 6.65
N ALA A 81 -20.04 -7.02 5.40
CA ALA A 81 -20.16 -8.21 4.58
C ALA A 81 -18.79 -8.89 4.49
N LEU A 82 -18.68 -10.12 4.96
CA LEU A 82 -17.46 -10.91 4.96
C LEU A 82 -17.60 -12.06 3.97
N PRO A 83 -16.79 -12.11 2.91
CA PRO A 83 -16.75 -13.28 2.05
C PRO A 83 -16.31 -14.52 2.85
N ASP A 84 -17.05 -15.62 2.77
CA ASP A 84 -16.62 -16.88 3.36
C ASP A 84 -15.64 -17.55 2.40
N LEU A 85 -14.35 -17.45 2.72
CA LEU A 85 -13.26 -17.88 1.84
C LEU A 85 -12.57 -19.08 2.45
N GLU A 86 -12.49 -20.16 1.69
CA GLU A 86 -11.69 -21.33 2.02
C GLU A 86 -10.48 -21.39 1.10
N HIS A 87 -9.28 -21.47 1.68
CA HIS A 87 -8.04 -21.68 0.93
C HIS A 87 -7.61 -23.14 1.03
N ARG A 88 -7.43 -23.80 -0.11
CA ARG A 88 -7.08 -25.22 -0.19
C ARG A 88 -6.00 -25.47 -1.25
N MET A 89 -5.03 -26.33 -0.93
CA MET A 89 -4.15 -26.93 -1.94
C MET A 89 -4.78 -28.23 -2.43
N THR A 90 -5.05 -28.35 -3.73
CA THR A 90 -5.80 -29.49 -4.31
C THR A 90 -5.51 -29.60 -5.81
N SER A 91 -6.29 -30.39 -6.55
CA SER A 91 -6.24 -30.50 -8.01
C SER A 91 -7.63 -30.22 -8.61
N ILE A 92 -7.71 -29.95 -9.91
CA ILE A 92 -8.99 -29.72 -10.58
C ILE A 92 -9.88 -30.97 -10.51
N ASP A 93 -9.30 -32.17 -10.68
CA ASP A 93 -10.02 -33.45 -10.54
C ASP A 93 -10.68 -33.58 -9.16
N GLU A 94 -9.98 -33.18 -8.10
CA GLU A 94 -10.50 -33.23 -6.72
C GLU A 94 -11.60 -32.18 -6.48
N LEU A 95 -11.45 -30.96 -7.01
CA LEU A 95 -12.49 -29.92 -6.92
C LEU A 95 -13.78 -30.35 -7.61
N LEU A 96 -13.68 -30.91 -8.82
CA LEU A 96 -14.82 -31.39 -9.60
C LEU A 96 -15.53 -32.57 -8.93
N ALA A 97 -14.81 -33.33 -8.10
CA ALA A 97 -15.34 -34.45 -7.33
C ALA A 97 -15.90 -34.05 -5.95
N ASP A 98 -15.72 -32.81 -5.49
CA ASP A 98 -16.16 -32.36 -4.17
C ASP A 98 -17.70 -32.19 -4.13
N PRO A 99 -18.43 -32.99 -3.33
CA PRO A 99 -19.89 -32.90 -3.27
C PRO A 99 -20.41 -31.64 -2.57
N ASN A 100 -19.54 -30.88 -1.89
CA ASN A 100 -19.92 -29.66 -1.19
C ASN A 100 -19.89 -28.43 -2.10
N LEU A 101 -19.34 -28.55 -3.32
CA LEU A 101 -19.25 -27.47 -4.28
C LEU A 101 -20.36 -27.58 -5.34
N THR A 102 -20.87 -26.44 -5.77
CA THR A 102 -21.88 -26.35 -6.81
C THR A 102 -21.28 -25.81 -8.11
N ALA A 103 -21.96 -26.03 -9.24
CA ALA A 103 -21.52 -25.56 -10.55
C ALA A 103 -21.19 -24.06 -10.58
N ASP A 104 -21.96 -23.25 -9.86
CA ASP A 104 -21.83 -21.79 -9.83
C ASP A 104 -20.90 -21.28 -8.70
N THR A 105 -20.28 -22.17 -7.92
CA THR A 105 -19.38 -21.77 -6.84
C THR A 105 -18.20 -20.99 -7.41
N PRO A 106 -17.98 -19.72 -7.00
CA PRO A 106 -16.87 -18.91 -7.47
C PRO A 106 -15.54 -19.41 -6.89
N LEU A 107 -14.53 -19.51 -7.75
CA LEU A 107 -13.20 -20.03 -7.44
C LEU A 107 -12.13 -19.06 -7.96
N THR A 108 -11.04 -18.94 -7.22
CA THR A 108 -9.80 -18.33 -7.72
C THR A 108 -8.69 -19.36 -7.65
N LEU A 109 -8.07 -19.69 -8.79
CA LEU A 109 -6.98 -20.66 -8.88
C LEU A 109 -5.66 -19.93 -9.02
N HIS A 110 -4.71 -20.27 -8.17
CA HIS A 110 -3.33 -19.85 -8.22
C HIS A 110 -2.45 -21.05 -8.58
N TYR A 111 -1.79 -20.97 -9.73
CA TYR A 111 -0.97 -22.05 -10.26
C TYR A 111 0.27 -21.50 -10.96
N THR A 112 1.27 -22.35 -11.14
CA THR A 112 2.53 -21.97 -11.80
C THR A 112 2.72 -22.84 -13.03
N THR A 113 2.88 -22.21 -14.19
CA THR A 113 3.25 -22.94 -15.41
C THR A 113 4.74 -22.79 -15.69
N THR A 114 5.34 -23.85 -16.22
CA THR A 114 6.71 -23.83 -16.70
C THR A 114 6.72 -23.45 -18.17
N VAL A 115 7.42 -22.36 -18.50
CA VAL A 115 7.67 -21.95 -19.87
C VAL A 115 9.12 -22.27 -20.21
N GLU A 116 9.30 -23.12 -21.20
CA GLU A 116 10.59 -23.47 -21.78
C GLU A 116 10.86 -22.58 -23.00
N GLN A 117 12.01 -21.89 -22.98
CA GLN A 117 12.45 -21.05 -24.08
C GLN A 117 13.84 -21.46 -24.54
N LEU A 118 13.99 -21.82 -25.81
CA LEU A 118 15.30 -22.01 -26.42
C LEU A 118 16.02 -20.66 -26.54
N THR A 119 17.26 -20.59 -26.06
CA THR A 119 18.09 -19.37 -26.04
C THR A 119 19.58 -19.74 -25.93
N THR A 120 20.44 -18.76 -25.68
CA THR A 120 21.88 -18.92 -25.45
C THR A 120 22.33 -18.09 -24.24
N LEU A 121 23.49 -18.41 -23.65
CA LEU A 121 24.02 -17.61 -22.54
C LEU A 121 24.38 -16.18 -22.96
N ALA A 122 24.76 -15.96 -24.23
CA ALA A 122 24.97 -14.64 -24.79
C ALA A 122 23.67 -13.81 -24.79
N GLU A 123 22.57 -14.37 -25.30
CA GLU A 123 21.27 -13.70 -25.31
C GLU A 123 20.74 -13.41 -23.90
N LEU A 124 20.97 -14.33 -22.95
CA LEU A 124 20.63 -14.10 -21.54
C LEU A 124 21.46 -12.97 -20.92
N SER A 125 22.75 -12.89 -21.24
CA SER A 125 23.63 -11.80 -20.78
C SER A 125 23.20 -10.43 -21.33
N ASP A 126 22.66 -10.38 -22.54
CA ASP A 126 22.15 -9.13 -23.13
C ASP A 126 20.78 -8.75 -22.55
N LYS A 127 19.95 -9.75 -22.19
CA LYS A 127 18.59 -9.55 -21.67
C LYS A 127 18.57 -9.15 -20.18
N TYR A 128 19.46 -9.70 -19.36
CA TYR A 128 19.48 -9.49 -17.91
C TYR A 128 20.66 -8.61 -17.51
N GLU A 129 20.40 -7.33 -17.21
CA GLU A 129 21.40 -6.39 -16.69
C GLU A 129 21.94 -6.84 -15.32
N ASP A 130 21.05 -7.33 -14.45
CA ASP A 130 21.42 -7.90 -13.17
C ASP A 130 21.83 -9.37 -13.32
N GLN A 131 23.13 -9.63 -13.24
CA GLN A 131 23.68 -10.98 -13.37
C GLN A 131 23.55 -11.81 -12.09
N THR A 132 23.03 -11.25 -10.99
CA THR A 132 22.75 -11.98 -9.75
C THR A 132 21.45 -12.77 -9.81
N VAL A 133 20.62 -12.52 -10.83
CA VAL A 133 19.37 -13.25 -11.07
C VAL A 133 19.67 -14.73 -11.24
N VAL A 134 19.01 -15.55 -10.42
CA VAL A 134 19.06 -17.01 -10.49
C VAL A 134 18.23 -17.47 -11.68
N LEU A 135 18.89 -18.16 -12.62
CA LEU A 135 18.26 -18.72 -13.81
C LEU A 135 18.31 -20.24 -13.74
N THR A 136 17.23 -20.88 -14.17
CA THR A 136 17.18 -22.32 -14.36
C THR A 136 17.30 -22.63 -15.84
N ILE A 137 18.32 -23.38 -16.24
CA ILE A 137 18.57 -23.77 -17.63
C ILE A 137 18.74 -25.28 -17.76
N ILE A 138 18.37 -25.84 -18.91
CA ILE A 138 18.74 -27.19 -19.34
C ILE A 138 19.81 -27.06 -20.42
N ASP A 139 20.94 -27.75 -20.25
CA ASP A 139 22.00 -27.82 -21.25
C ASP A 139 21.68 -28.81 -22.38
N GLN A 140 22.58 -28.91 -23.36
CA GLN A 140 22.44 -29.83 -24.49
C GLN A 140 22.46 -31.32 -24.10
N ASN A 141 22.99 -31.63 -22.90
CA ASN A 141 23.03 -32.98 -22.37
C ASN A 141 21.76 -33.34 -21.58
N GLY A 142 20.80 -32.41 -21.50
CA GLY A 142 19.58 -32.57 -20.70
C GLY A 142 19.80 -32.34 -19.21
N GLN A 143 20.95 -31.78 -18.79
CA GLN A 143 21.25 -31.51 -17.40
C GLN A 143 20.69 -30.15 -16.97
N THR A 144 19.91 -30.14 -15.89
CA THR A 144 19.32 -28.92 -15.33
C THR A 144 20.27 -28.26 -14.34
N TYR A 145 20.44 -26.95 -14.47
CA TYR A 145 21.21 -26.10 -13.56
C TYR A 145 20.35 -24.95 -13.09
N SER A 146 20.42 -24.60 -11.81
CA SER A 146 19.78 -23.40 -11.25
C SER A 146 20.80 -22.63 -10.41
N LYS A 147 21.22 -21.45 -10.91
CA LYS A 147 22.24 -20.60 -10.28
C LYS A 147 22.23 -19.19 -10.88
N PRO A 148 22.90 -18.20 -10.26
CA PRO A 148 23.02 -16.86 -10.82
C PRO A 148 23.65 -16.83 -12.22
N LEU A 149 23.22 -15.89 -13.06
CA LEU A 149 23.75 -15.73 -14.42
C LEU A 149 25.27 -15.55 -14.45
N PHE A 150 25.85 -14.79 -13.52
CA PHE A 150 27.31 -14.59 -13.47
C PHE A 150 28.09 -15.91 -13.29
N GLU A 151 27.52 -16.91 -12.63
CA GLU A 151 28.16 -18.21 -12.43
C GLU A 151 28.14 -19.08 -13.69
N PHE A 152 27.17 -18.87 -14.60
CA PHE A 152 27.19 -19.49 -15.91
C PHE A 152 28.26 -18.84 -16.80
N LEU A 153 28.41 -17.51 -16.74
CA LEU A 153 29.33 -16.75 -17.60
C LEU A 153 30.81 -16.87 -17.18
N SER A 154 31.09 -17.21 -15.91
CA SER A 154 32.46 -17.25 -15.36
C SER A 154 33.17 -18.60 -15.51
N GLN A 155 32.53 -19.59 -16.14
CA GLN A 155 33.14 -20.91 -16.37
C GLN A 155 34.20 -20.85 -17.47
N LYS A 156 35.37 -21.48 -17.24
CA LYS A 156 36.57 -21.33 -18.08
C LYS A 156 36.43 -21.82 -19.54
N ASP A 157 35.45 -22.68 -19.82
CA ASP A 157 35.25 -23.32 -21.13
C ASP A 157 33.77 -23.24 -21.58
N VAL A 158 33.05 -22.18 -21.20
CA VAL A 158 31.64 -22.05 -21.55
C VAL A 158 31.46 -21.55 -22.99
N ASP A 159 30.72 -22.30 -23.80
CA ASP A 159 30.25 -21.83 -25.10
C ASP A 159 29.01 -20.95 -24.89
N LEU A 160 29.19 -19.64 -25.06
CA LEU A 160 28.14 -18.64 -24.88
C LEU A 160 27.04 -18.73 -25.94
N THR A 161 27.31 -19.36 -27.07
CA THR A 161 26.40 -19.49 -28.21
C THR A 161 25.72 -20.85 -28.29
N ALA A 162 26.10 -21.77 -27.41
CA ALA A 162 25.47 -23.07 -27.31
C ALA A 162 23.96 -22.91 -27.01
N PRO A 163 23.07 -23.58 -27.77
CA PRO A 163 21.65 -23.61 -27.43
C PRO A 163 21.45 -24.23 -26.05
N ILE A 164 20.67 -23.53 -25.24
CA ILE A 164 20.20 -23.94 -23.92
C ILE A 164 18.69 -23.72 -23.85
N THR A 165 18.00 -24.45 -22.99
CA THR A 165 16.58 -24.20 -22.69
C THR A 165 16.49 -23.45 -21.37
N LEU A 166 16.05 -22.20 -21.41
CA LEU A 166 15.69 -21.45 -20.22
C LEU A 166 14.33 -21.95 -19.70
N ILE A 167 14.28 -22.35 -18.44
CA ILE A 167 13.06 -22.65 -17.72
C ILE A 167 12.66 -21.41 -16.92
N THR A 168 11.49 -20.88 -17.21
CA THR A 168 10.86 -19.81 -16.43
C THR A 168 9.56 -20.30 -15.80
N GLN A 169 9.35 -19.94 -14.54
CA GLN A 169 8.10 -20.19 -13.84
C GLN A 169 7.22 -18.94 -13.94
N GLN A 170 6.02 -19.09 -14.47
CA GLN A 170 5.03 -18.02 -14.53
C GLN A 170 3.91 -18.33 -13.54
N LYS A 171 3.67 -17.40 -12.62
CA LYS A 171 2.55 -17.49 -11.68
C LYS A 171 1.30 -16.93 -12.35
N HIS A 172 0.21 -17.68 -12.28
CA HIS A 172 -1.09 -17.30 -12.81
C HIS A 172 -2.11 -17.20 -11.69
N SER A 173 -3.10 -16.34 -11.90
CA SER A 173 -4.31 -16.24 -11.09
C SER A 173 -5.51 -16.23 -12.03
N LEU A 174 -6.44 -17.15 -11.83
CA LEU A 174 -7.62 -17.31 -12.66
C LEU A 174 -8.88 -17.31 -11.80
N GLN A 175 -9.77 -16.34 -12.03
CA GLN A 175 -11.12 -16.34 -11.48
C GLN A 175 -12.05 -17.10 -12.42
N THR A 176 -12.82 -18.04 -11.88
CA THR A 176 -13.68 -18.97 -12.64
C THR A 176 -14.78 -19.51 -11.73
N THR A 177 -15.69 -20.30 -12.29
CA THR A 177 -16.62 -21.16 -11.55
C THR A 177 -16.26 -22.64 -11.67
N LEU A 178 -16.83 -23.48 -10.80
CA LEU A 178 -16.63 -24.94 -10.87
C LEU A 178 -17.08 -25.51 -12.24
N ALA A 179 -18.17 -25.00 -12.82
CA ALA A 179 -18.67 -25.42 -14.12
C ALA A 179 -17.68 -25.14 -15.27
N GLU A 180 -16.97 -24.04 -15.19
CA GLU A 180 -16.00 -23.61 -16.21
C GLU A 180 -14.69 -24.40 -16.13
N LEU A 181 -14.33 -24.92 -14.95
CA LEU A 181 -13.11 -25.72 -14.76
C LEU A 181 -13.09 -27.01 -15.60
N VAL A 182 -14.25 -27.59 -15.91
CA VAL A 182 -14.33 -28.80 -16.75
C VAL A 182 -13.65 -28.61 -18.11
N ASN A 183 -13.64 -27.37 -18.63
CA ASN A 183 -13.13 -27.07 -19.97
C ASN A 183 -11.77 -26.36 -19.96
N ILE A 184 -11.11 -26.24 -18.80
CA ILE A 184 -9.82 -25.58 -18.72
C ILE A 184 -8.74 -26.43 -19.39
N LYS A 185 -7.93 -25.79 -20.25
CA LYS A 185 -6.88 -26.46 -21.04
C LYS A 185 -5.47 -26.08 -20.62
N ASP A 186 -5.32 -24.95 -19.94
CA ASP A 186 -4.01 -24.38 -19.60
C ASP A 186 -3.42 -24.99 -18.33
N ILE A 187 -4.16 -25.88 -17.67
CA ILE A 187 -3.78 -26.56 -16.43
C ILE A 187 -4.07 -28.05 -16.60
N ASP A 188 -3.10 -28.92 -16.31
CA ASP A 188 -3.38 -30.36 -16.18
C ASP A 188 -4.28 -30.55 -14.95
N HIS A 189 -5.35 -31.34 -15.11
CA HIS A 189 -6.36 -31.47 -14.05
C HIS A 189 -5.83 -32.14 -12.78
N LYS A 190 -4.66 -32.80 -12.86
CA LYS A 190 -3.98 -33.45 -11.74
C LYS A 190 -2.89 -32.61 -11.11
N ASP A 191 -2.50 -31.50 -11.73
CA ASP A 191 -1.46 -30.65 -11.18
C ASP A 191 -1.96 -29.98 -9.89
N PRO A 192 -1.09 -29.84 -8.88
CA PRO A 192 -1.45 -29.16 -7.65
C PRO A 192 -1.67 -27.67 -7.92
N VAL A 193 -2.81 -27.17 -7.45
CA VAL A 193 -3.23 -25.78 -7.53
C VAL A 193 -3.62 -25.29 -6.14
N VAL A 194 -3.32 -24.03 -5.84
CA VAL A 194 -3.88 -23.34 -4.67
C VAL A 194 -5.19 -22.72 -5.09
N VAL A 195 -6.26 -23.00 -4.37
CA VAL A 195 -7.61 -22.56 -4.71
C VAL A 195 -8.20 -21.79 -3.55
N THR A 196 -8.78 -20.63 -3.86
CA THR A 196 -9.67 -19.91 -2.96
C THR A 196 -11.10 -20.16 -3.40
N ILE A 197 -11.89 -20.78 -2.54
CA ILE A 197 -13.30 -21.12 -2.75
C ILE A 197 -14.15 -20.08 -2.02
N ASN A 198 -15.11 -19.47 -2.71
CA ASN A 198 -16.03 -18.51 -2.11
C ASN A 198 -17.38 -19.20 -1.81
N HIS A 199 -17.66 -19.41 -0.53
CA HIS A 199 -18.90 -20.02 -0.03
C HIS A 199 -20.06 -19.02 0.14
N GLY A 200 -19.85 -17.76 -0.23
CA GLY A 200 -20.84 -16.70 -0.19
C GLY A 200 -20.40 -15.54 0.70
N ILE A 201 -21.38 -14.79 1.20
CA ILE A 201 -21.16 -13.61 2.03
C ILE A 201 -21.91 -13.79 3.35
N GLN A 202 -21.21 -13.58 4.45
CA GLN A 202 -21.78 -13.48 5.79
C GLN A 202 -21.90 -12.00 6.16
N GLU A 203 -23.11 -11.54 6.48
CA GLU A 203 -23.32 -10.21 7.03
C GLU A 203 -23.24 -10.25 8.56
N LEU A 204 -22.48 -9.33 9.14
CA LEU A 204 -22.33 -9.18 10.59
C LEU A 204 -22.50 -7.72 11.00
N SER A 205 -23.22 -7.49 12.09
CA SER A 205 -23.28 -6.18 12.74
C SER A 205 -22.05 -5.97 13.63
N VAL A 206 -21.31 -4.89 13.42
CA VAL A 206 -20.11 -4.57 14.22
C VAL A 206 -20.48 -4.44 15.69
N LYS A 207 -21.62 -3.82 15.99
CA LYS A 207 -22.17 -3.67 17.35
C LYS A 207 -22.53 -4.99 18.03
N GLU A 208 -22.96 -5.99 17.26
CA GLU A 208 -23.31 -7.31 17.82
C GLU A 208 -22.08 -8.16 18.10
N ILE A 209 -21.06 -8.05 17.25
CA ILE A 209 -19.78 -8.73 17.43
C ILE A 209 -19.04 -8.11 18.62
N ILE A 210 -18.96 -6.77 18.70
CA ILE A 210 -18.23 -6.04 19.73
C ILE A 210 -19.13 -5.82 20.94
N GLN A 211 -19.23 -6.83 21.80
CA GLN A 211 -20.10 -6.80 23.00
C GLN A 211 -19.52 -5.97 24.17
N SER A 212 -18.61 -5.03 23.87
CA SER A 212 -17.79 -4.34 24.88
C SER A 212 -18.31 -2.94 25.20
N GLY A 213 -19.25 -2.86 26.15
CA GLY A 213 -19.70 -1.61 26.76
C GLY A 213 -20.53 -0.69 25.86
N ASP A 214 -21.05 0.39 26.45
CA ASP A 214 -21.77 1.45 25.73
C ASP A 214 -20.81 2.24 24.84
N MET A 215 -20.43 1.68 23.69
CA MET A 215 -19.74 2.44 22.64
C MET A 215 -20.76 3.21 21.80
N PRO A 216 -20.47 4.49 21.47
CA PRO A 216 -21.37 5.28 20.65
C PRO A 216 -21.42 4.72 19.24
N ASP A 217 -22.56 4.88 18.57
CA ASP A 217 -22.80 4.34 17.23
C ASP A 217 -21.81 4.88 16.17
N ASN A 218 -21.27 6.08 16.39
CA ASN A 218 -20.27 6.69 15.52
C ASN A 218 -18.81 6.36 15.88
N ALA A 219 -18.55 5.45 16.83
CA ALA A 219 -17.19 5.00 17.13
C ALA A 219 -16.55 4.34 15.91
N LEU A 220 -15.26 4.60 15.69
CA LEU A 220 -14.53 4.17 14.49
C LEU A 220 -13.71 2.92 14.76
N PHE A 221 -13.86 1.94 13.88
CA PHE A 221 -13.10 0.69 13.92
C PHE A 221 -12.34 0.52 12.62
N TYR A 222 -11.04 0.28 12.73
CA TYR A 222 -10.25 -0.24 11.62
C TYR A 222 -10.42 -1.75 11.56
N LEU A 223 -10.85 -2.25 10.41
CA LEU A 223 -11.09 -3.67 10.16
C LEU A 223 -10.04 -4.20 9.20
N HIS A 224 -9.46 -5.34 9.57
CA HIS A 224 -8.46 -6.03 8.76
C HIS A 224 -8.68 -7.54 8.84
N ARG A 225 -8.72 -8.19 7.68
CA ARG A 225 -8.82 -9.65 7.60
C ARG A 225 -7.42 -10.24 7.54
N VAL A 226 -7.08 -11.08 8.51
CA VAL A 226 -5.73 -11.64 8.65
C VAL A 226 -5.41 -12.53 7.45
N THR A 227 -4.25 -12.28 6.85
CA THR A 227 -3.67 -12.99 5.71
C THR A 227 -2.32 -13.61 6.09
N GLU A 228 -1.76 -14.42 5.18
CA GLU A 228 -0.40 -14.98 5.35
C GLU A 228 0.70 -13.89 5.28
N ASP A 229 0.38 -12.70 4.75
CA ASP A 229 1.33 -11.60 4.66
C ASP A 229 1.51 -10.86 6.00
N ASP A 230 0.67 -11.13 6.99
CA ASP A 230 0.67 -10.47 8.30
C ASP A 230 1.70 -11.07 9.28
N LEU A 231 2.93 -11.22 8.79
CA LEU A 231 4.06 -11.85 9.50
C LEU A 231 4.48 -11.11 10.79
N GLN A 232 4.20 -9.81 10.85
CA GLN A 232 4.48 -8.97 12.01
C GLN A 232 3.34 -9.00 13.05
N GLY A 233 2.33 -9.85 12.86
CA GLY A 233 1.17 -10.00 13.73
C GLY A 233 0.38 -8.70 13.88
N LEU A 234 -0.30 -8.54 15.02
CA LEU A 234 -1.12 -7.35 15.26
C LEU A 234 -0.34 -6.06 15.08
N TRP A 235 0.87 -5.96 15.61
CA TRP A 235 1.68 -4.72 15.52
C TRP A 235 1.81 -4.24 14.07
N GLY A 236 2.22 -5.16 13.17
CA GLY A 236 2.35 -4.87 11.74
C GLY A 236 1.03 -4.51 11.11
N ILE A 237 -0.05 -5.22 11.42
CA ILE A 237 -1.41 -4.95 10.92
C ILE A 237 -1.86 -3.53 11.27
N ILE A 238 -1.69 -3.11 12.53
CA ILE A 238 -2.10 -1.77 12.97
C ILE A 238 -1.23 -0.71 12.28
N GLN A 239 0.08 -0.97 12.21
CA GLN A 239 1.05 -0.05 11.63
C GLN A 239 0.82 0.14 10.13
N SER A 240 0.76 -0.94 9.35
CA SER A 240 0.54 -0.89 7.91
C SER A 240 -0.81 -0.23 7.60
N GLY A 241 -1.85 -0.58 8.36
CA GLY A 241 -3.17 0.01 8.21
C GLY A 241 -3.20 1.53 8.43
N LEU A 242 -2.55 2.01 9.50
CA LEU A 242 -2.43 3.44 9.75
C LEU A 242 -1.58 4.13 8.67
N ILE A 243 -0.40 3.59 8.34
CA ILE A 243 0.48 4.16 7.33
C ILE A 243 -0.25 4.27 5.99
N ASP A 244 -0.90 3.21 5.54
CA ASP A 244 -1.55 3.16 4.24
C ASP A 244 -2.74 4.10 4.15
N LYS A 245 -3.59 4.18 5.18
CA LYS A 245 -4.76 5.08 5.16
C LYS A 245 -4.35 6.55 5.22
N PHE A 246 -3.36 6.90 6.03
CA PHE A 246 -2.87 8.28 6.10
C PHE A 246 -2.10 8.69 4.83
N ARG A 247 -1.37 7.75 4.20
CA ARG A 247 -0.66 7.92 2.93
C ARG A 247 -1.61 8.05 1.73
N GLN A 248 -2.68 7.26 1.67
CA GLN A 248 -3.74 7.39 0.66
C GLN A 248 -4.32 8.81 0.69
N GLY A 249 -4.54 9.32 1.90
CA GLY A 249 -5.04 10.65 2.17
C GLY A 249 -6.43 10.91 1.60
N VAL A 250 -6.99 12.06 1.96
CA VAL A 250 -8.41 12.35 1.79
C VAL A 250 -8.58 13.58 0.90
N HIS A 251 -9.50 13.51 -0.06
CA HIS A 251 -9.92 14.68 -0.82
C HIS A 251 -10.80 15.58 0.06
N ILE A 252 -10.43 16.85 0.20
CA ILE A 252 -11.12 17.80 1.07
C ILE A 252 -11.38 19.09 0.29
N ASP A 253 -12.63 19.35 -0.05
CA ASP A 253 -13.04 20.55 -0.77
C ASP A 253 -13.04 21.79 0.15
N GLY A 254 -12.32 22.83 -0.23
CA GLY A 254 -12.50 24.19 0.31
C GLY A 254 -11.89 24.51 1.68
N ILE A 255 -11.11 23.61 2.29
CA ILE A 255 -10.46 23.87 3.60
C ILE A 255 -9.09 24.54 3.46
N SER A 256 -8.30 24.16 2.44
CA SER A 256 -6.99 24.74 2.18
C SER A 256 -6.99 25.48 0.83
N PRO A 257 -6.58 26.76 0.75
CA PRO A 257 -6.76 27.60 -0.45
C PRO A 257 -5.96 27.15 -1.69
N ASN A 258 -5.25 26.02 -1.65
CA ASN A 258 -4.53 25.41 -2.78
C ASN A 258 -4.34 23.88 -2.62
N LYS A 259 -5.16 23.20 -1.81
CA LYS A 259 -5.06 21.73 -1.64
C LYS A 259 -6.44 21.11 -1.66
N ASP A 260 -6.72 20.36 -2.72
CA ASP A 260 -7.93 19.56 -2.84
C ASP A 260 -7.74 18.19 -2.15
N THR A 261 -6.52 17.83 -1.73
CA THR A 261 -6.24 16.56 -1.06
C THR A 261 -5.26 16.73 0.08
N VAL A 262 -5.65 16.20 1.23
CA VAL A 262 -4.96 16.29 2.49
C VAL A 262 -4.40 14.91 2.84
N ARG A 263 -3.08 14.81 2.96
CA ARG A 263 -2.36 13.56 3.24
C ARG A 263 -1.29 13.80 4.28
N ALA A 264 -1.07 12.81 5.15
CA ALA A 264 0.06 12.77 6.07
C ALA A 264 0.93 11.57 5.70
N VAL A 265 2.24 11.79 5.61
CA VAL A 265 3.19 10.69 5.37
C VAL A 265 3.70 10.23 6.72
N ILE A 266 3.35 9.00 7.09
CA ILE A 266 3.90 8.32 8.25
C ILE A 266 5.11 7.50 7.75
N PRO A 267 6.34 7.78 8.23
CA PRO A 267 7.51 6.96 7.90
C PRO A 267 7.34 5.50 8.31
N ALA A 268 8.01 4.58 7.59
CA ALA A 268 7.93 3.16 7.87
C ALA A 268 8.55 2.79 9.24
N ASP A 269 9.52 3.56 9.69
CA ASP A 269 10.24 3.45 10.96
C ASP A 269 9.63 4.35 12.07
N ALA A 270 8.44 4.91 11.85
CA ALA A 270 7.82 5.87 12.78
C ALA A 270 7.48 5.26 14.15
N ASP A 271 7.41 3.93 14.24
CA ASP A 271 7.18 3.16 15.46
C ASP A 271 8.47 2.75 16.18
N GLU A 272 9.64 2.89 15.54
CA GLU A 272 10.91 2.50 16.12
C GLU A 272 11.24 3.30 17.39
N LYS A 273 12.07 2.71 18.25
CA LYS A 273 12.56 3.42 19.44
C LYS A 273 13.41 4.60 19.00
N LEU A 274 13.20 5.73 19.65
CA LEU A 274 14.04 6.90 19.48
C LEU A 274 15.47 6.58 19.94
N THR A 275 16.44 7.35 19.47
CA THR A 275 17.86 7.22 19.88
C THR A 275 18.06 7.34 21.40
N SER A 276 17.12 7.95 22.12
CA SER A 276 17.04 8.02 23.57
C SER A 276 16.61 6.72 24.25
N GLY A 277 16.26 5.68 23.49
CA GLY A 277 15.70 4.42 23.98
C GLY A 277 14.22 4.47 24.36
N LEU A 278 13.58 5.64 24.21
CA LEU A 278 12.14 5.83 24.44
C LEU A 278 11.32 5.35 23.24
N SER A 279 10.14 4.77 23.50
CA SER A 279 9.19 4.46 22.42
C SER A 279 8.75 5.74 21.71
N SER A 280 8.72 5.70 20.39
CA SER A 280 8.16 6.76 19.55
C SER A 280 6.70 7.06 19.87
N PHE A 281 6.21 8.20 19.39
CA PHE A 281 4.80 8.58 19.49
C PHE A 281 3.88 7.48 18.94
N LEU A 282 4.18 6.98 17.73
CA LEU A 282 3.40 5.90 17.12
C LEU A 282 3.58 4.58 17.88
N GLY A 283 4.80 4.24 18.33
CA GLY A 283 5.04 3.01 19.09
C GLY A 283 4.23 2.94 20.40
N LYS A 284 3.98 4.07 21.07
CA LYS A 284 3.09 4.11 22.26
C LYS A 284 1.64 3.81 21.90
N ILE A 285 1.14 4.41 20.82
CA ILE A 285 -0.21 4.16 20.32
C ILE A 285 -0.36 2.69 19.92
N LEU A 286 0.57 2.15 19.14
CA LEU A 286 0.56 0.76 18.70
C LEU A 286 0.55 -0.21 19.88
N THR A 287 1.38 0.04 20.90
CA THR A 287 1.39 -0.78 22.13
C THR A 287 0.01 -0.82 22.80
N GLN A 288 -0.67 0.33 22.91
CA GLN A 288 -2.01 0.39 23.47
C GLN A 288 -3.03 -0.35 22.60
N LYS A 289 -2.95 -0.20 21.28
CA LYS A 289 -3.89 -0.84 20.35
C LYS A 289 -3.73 -2.34 20.29
N VAL A 290 -2.51 -2.87 20.28
CA VAL A 290 -2.26 -4.33 20.33
C VAL A 290 -2.97 -4.94 21.54
N ASN A 291 -2.93 -4.29 22.70
CA ASN A 291 -3.55 -4.79 23.93
C ASN A 291 -5.07 -4.57 24.03
N SER A 292 -5.66 -3.76 23.14
CA SER A 292 -7.09 -3.40 23.18
C SER A 292 -7.84 -3.77 21.89
N SER A 293 -7.19 -4.50 20.99
CA SER A 293 -7.79 -4.97 19.73
C SER A 293 -8.75 -6.14 20.00
N TYR A 294 -9.75 -6.24 19.14
CA TYR A 294 -10.71 -7.32 19.11
C TYR A 294 -10.35 -8.28 17.97
N ILE A 295 -10.34 -9.58 18.25
CA ILE A 295 -10.04 -10.62 17.29
C ILE A 295 -11.27 -11.51 17.18
N TYR A 296 -11.98 -11.44 16.06
CA TYR A 296 -13.13 -12.29 15.79
C TYR A 296 -12.69 -13.50 14.96
N ASN A 297 -12.99 -14.72 15.44
CA ASN A 297 -12.70 -15.95 14.73
C ASN A 297 -13.93 -16.43 13.95
N PHE A 298 -13.80 -16.61 12.63
CA PHE A 298 -14.91 -17.02 11.76
C PHE A 298 -15.35 -18.47 12.04
N SER A 299 -14.41 -19.37 12.31
CA SER A 299 -14.68 -20.79 12.54
C SER A 299 -15.48 -21.02 13.83
N THR A 300 -15.09 -20.37 14.92
CA THR A 300 -15.72 -20.56 16.24
C THR A 300 -16.81 -19.53 16.54
N HIS A 301 -16.93 -18.47 15.74
CA HIS A 301 -17.83 -17.34 15.96
C HIS A 301 -17.61 -16.66 17.33
N THR A 302 -16.36 -16.66 17.82
CA THR A 302 -16.01 -16.10 19.14
C THR A 302 -15.07 -14.92 19.04
N MET A 303 -15.19 -14.00 19.99
CA MET A 303 -14.28 -12.89 20.20
C MET A 303 -13.13 -13.26 21.15
N ASN A 304 -11.92 -12.86 20.79
CA ASN A 304 -10.70 -12.96 21.58
C ASN A 304 -10.00 -11.60 21.62
N HIS A 305 -9.07 -11.43 22.56
CA HIS A 305 -8.25 -10.23 22.76
C HIS A 305 -6.76 -10.55 22.91
N ASP A 306 -6.37 -11.84 22.87
CA ASP A 306 -4.97 -12.21 23.01
C ASP A 306 -4.18 -11.82 21.75
N PRO A 307 -3.24 -10.86 21.86
CA PRO A 307 -2.48 -10.38 20.72
C PRO A 307 -1.52 -11.41 20.13
N ASN A 308 -1.25 -12.50 20.85
CA ASN A 308 -0.35 -13.57 20.41
C ASN A 308 -1.05 -14.63 19.55
N LEU A 309 -2.38 -14.57 19.40
CA LEU A 309 -3.19 -15.55 18.70
C LEU A 309 -3.75 -14.97 17.39
N VAL A 310 -2.86 -14.73 16.44
CA VAL A 310 -3.19 -14.31 15.07
C VAL A 310 -3.03 -15.49 14.11
N TYR A 311 -4.13 -15.88 13.46
CA TYR A 311 -4.23 -17.00 12.54
C TYR A 311 -4.75 -16.53 11.18
N PRO A 312 -3.92 -16.60 10.12
CA PRO A 312 -4.31 -16.27 8.75
C PRO A 312 -5.58 -16.98 8.28
N GLY A 313 -6.38 -16.27 7.47
CA GLY A 313 -7.59 -16.78 6.82
C GLY A 313 -8.79 -17.00 7.72
N GLN A 314 -8.62 -17.00 9.05
CA GLN A 314 -9.66 -17.40 10.02
C GLN A 314 -10.12 -16.27 10.93
N GLN A 315 -9.51 -15.09 10.84
CA GLN A 315 -9.74 -14.02 11.80
C GLN A 315 -9.96 -12.65 11.15
N LEU A 316 -10.84 -11.87 11.78
CA LEU A 316 -11.02 -10.45 11.57
C LEU A 316 -10.48 -9.70 12.79
N ILE A 317 -9.52 -8.81 12.54
CA ILE A 317 -9.03 -7.86 13.54
C ILE A 317 -9.88 -6.59 13.47
N MET A 318 -10.39 -6.15 14.61
CA MET A 318 -11.08 -4.87 14.75
C MET A 318 -10.37 -4.02 15.79
N ILE A 319 -9.96 -2.82 15.39
CA ILE A 319 -9.15 -1.92 16.21
C ILE A 319 -9.94 -0.63 16.41
N HIS A 320 -10.32 -0.34 17.64
CA HIS A 320 -11.01 0.91 17.95
C HIS A 320 -10.04 2.09 17.93
N PHE A 321 -10.39 3.15 17.19
CA PHE A 321 -9.70 4.43 17.21
C PHE A 321 -10.65 5.54 17.62
N SER A 322 -10.27 6.35 18.62
CA SER A 322 -11.06 7.55 18.91
C SER A 322 -10.78 8.62 17.84
N PRO A 323 -11.77 9.46 17.52
CA PRO A 323 -11.58 10.60 16.63
C PRO A 323 -10.41 11.50 17.05
N GLU A 324 -10.25 11.74 18.35
CA GLU A 324 -9.19 12.58 18.91
C GLU A 324 -7.80 11.97 18.68
N GLU A 325 -7.67 10.65 18.79
CA GLU A 325 -6.41 9.96 18.56
C GLU A 325 -5.99 10.03 17.10
N LEU A 326 -6.93 9.82 16.17
CA LEU A 326 -6.67 9.94 14.73
C LEU A 326 -6.28 11.38 14.35
N LYS A 327 -6.92 12.38 14.95
CA LYS A 327 -6.53 13.80 14.79
C LYS A 327 -5.12 14.05 15.31
N GLN A 328 -4.75 13.52 16.47
CA GLN A 328 -3.41 13.66 17.03
C GLN A 328 -2.35 13.03 16.13
N ILE A 329 -2.60 11.82 15.62
CA ILE A 329 -1.70 11.16 14.66
C ILE A 329 -1.56 12.03 13.41
N TYR A 330 -2.68 12.50 12.87
CA TYR A 330 -2.68 13.34 11.67
C TYR A 330 -1.86 14.62 11.87
N GLN A 331 -2.12 15.35 12.95
CA GLN A 331 -1.45 16.61 13.26
C GLN A 331 0.05 16.40 13.44
N PHE A 332 0.43 15.38 14.22
CA PHE A 332 1.84 15.05 14.46
C PHE A 332 2.61 14.85 13.15
N PHE A 333 2.09 14.05 12.22
CA PHE A 333 2.79 13.79 10.96
C PHE A 333 2.61 14.88 9.89
N SER A 334 1.55 15.70 9.98
CA SER A 334 1.33 16.83 9.07
C SER A 334 2.21 18.03 9.41
N ASP A 335 2.45 18.28 10.69
CA ASP A 335 3.38 19.33 11.15
C ASP A 335 4.84 18.98 10.80
N ASN A 336 5.21 17.71 10.95
CA ASN A 336 6.55 17.20 10.61
C ASN A 336 6.85 17.22 9.10
N ARG A 337 5.84 17.32 8.21
CA ARG A 337 6.04 17.46 6.75
C ARG A 337 6.71 18.79 6.37
N ASN A 338 6.56 19.83 7.20
CA ASN A 338 7.10 21.16 6.91
C ASN A 338 8.50 21.38 7.50
N GLN A 339 8.99 20.45 8.32
CA GLN A 339 10.35 20.41 8.84
C GLN A 339 11.06 19.28 8.11
N GLY A 340 11.58 19.56 6.91
CA GLY A 340 12.17 18.54 6.04
C GLY A 340 13.06 17.58 6.82
N VAL A 341 12.78 16.28 6.69
CA VAL A 341 13.45 15.11 7.30
C VAL A 341 14.74 15.46 8.04
N GLU A 342 14.60 16.05 9.22
CA GLU A 342 15.66 16.10 10.19
C GLU A 342 15.09 15.46 11.45
N SER A 343 15.58 14.24 11.70
CA SER A 343 15.49 13.55 12.97
C SER A 343 15.80 14.55 14.09
N PHE A 344 14.82 14.91 14.91
CA PHE A 344 15.10 15.70 16.10
C PHE A 344 14.33 15.28 17.33
N ALA A 345 15.12 15.14 18.39
CA ALA A 345 14.74 15.12 19.78
C ALA A 345 13.99 16.40 20.15
N VAL A 346 12.98 16.25 21.01
CA VAL A 346 12.40 17.38 21.75
C VAL A 346 13.33 17.67 22.94
N GLY A 347 13.75 18.93 23.07
CA GLY A 347 14.61 19.40 24.16
C GLY A 347 13.84 19.66 25.47
N ASP A 348 14.54 19.27 26.55
CA ASP A 348 14.37 19.45 28.01
C ASP A 348 12.98 19.37 28.67
#